data_AF-A0A956NNP2-F1
#
_entry.id   AF-A0A956NNP2-F1
#
_cell.length_a   1.000
_cell.length_b   1.000
_cell.length_c   1.000
_cell.angle_alpha   90.00
_cell.angle_beta   90.00
_cell.angle_gamma   90.00
#
_symmetry.space_group_name_H-M   'P 1'
#
loop_
_entity.id
_entity.type
_entity.pdbx_description
1 polymer ?
#
loop_
_entity_poly.entity_id
_entity_poly.type
_entity_poly.pdbx_seq_one_letter_code
_entity_poly.pdbx_strand_id
1 'polypeptide(L)'
;MERFYQAQCAKDETMGESIAQALVNAGTGAIVVHVNGAFHSDYGLGTAARAAKRLPGKKVVVVSAIPVADLDHITVAKDDHALGRYLIYTLRS
;
A
#
# COMPACT_ATOMS: atom_id res chain seq x y z
N MET A 1 -18.83 -4.01 14.45
CA MET A 1 -18.03 -4.44 13.29
C MET A 1 -18.22 -3.50 12.10
N GLU A 2 -19.47 -3.25 11.66
CA GLU A 2 -19.76 -2.35 10.54
C GLU A 2 -19.12 -0.95 10.62
N ARG A 3 -19.25 -0.26 11.77
CA ARG A 3 -18.65 1.07 11.96
C ARG A 3 -17.12 1.08 11.80
N PHE A 4 -16.45 0.00 12.20
CA PHE A 4 -14.99 -0.11 12.03
C PHE A 4 -14.63 -0.30 10.56
N TYR A 5 -15.37 -1.13 9.83
CA TYR A 5 -15.19 -1.30 8.40
C TYR A 5 -15.41 0.03 7.64
N GLN A 6 -16.50 0.73 7.92
CA GLN A 6 -16.79 2.04 7.32
C GLN A 6 -15.69 3.07 7.63
N ALA A 7 -15.16 3.07 8.86
CA ALA A 7 -14.04 3.93 9.22
C ALA A 7 -12.77 3.59 8.42
N GLN A 8 -12.49 2.30 8.16
CA GLN A 8 -11.37 1.90 7.31
C GLN A 8 -11.58 2.35 5.86
N CYS A 9 -12.77 2.17 5.30
CA CYS A 9 -13.12 2.66 3.97
C CYS A 9 -12.92 4.19 3.86
N ALA A 10 -13.38 4.95 4.86
CA ALA A 10 -13.19 6.40 4.89
C ALA A 10 -11.69 6.77 4.91
N LYS A 11 -10.88 6.09 5.73
CA LYS A 11 -9.42 6.31 5.75
C LYS A 11 -8.77 6.01 4.40
N ASP A 12 -9.12 4.89 3.77
CA ASP A 12 -8.58 4.52 2.46
C ASP A 12 -8.93 5.53 1.36
N GLU A 13 -10.16 6.06 1.39
CA GLU A 13 -10.56 7.12 0.46
C GLU A 13 -9.75 8.40 0.68
N THR A 14 -9.59 8.84 1.93
CA THR A 14 -8.81 10.04 2.26
C THR A 14 -7.33 9.88 1.90
N MET A 15 -6.73 8.72 2.17
CA MET A 15 -5.33 8.46 1.79
C MET A 15 -5.17 8.42 0.26
N GLY A 16 -6.08 7.75 -0.45
CA GLY A 16 -6.06 7.70 -1.91
C GLY A 16 -6.23 9.08 -2.57
N GLU A 17 -7.10 9.94 -2.02
CA GLU A 17 -7.24 11.34 -2.42
C GLU A 17 -5.96 12.14 -2.19
N SER A 18 -5.36 12.00 -1.00
CA SER A 18 -4.14 12.71 -0.63
C SER A 18 -2.97 12.36 -1.56
N ILE A 19 -2.82 11.09 -1.93
CA ILE A 19 -1.80 10.63 -2.90
C ILE A 19 -2.03 11.28 -4.26
N ALA A 20 -3.27 11.26 -4.76
CA ALA A 20 -3.61 11.82 -6.06
C ALA A 20 -3.33 13.33 -6.11
N GLN A 21 -3.74 14.05 -5.07
CA GLN A 21 -3.51 15.48 -4.96
C GLN A 21 -2.01 15.81 -4.88
N ALA A 22 -1.23 15.05 -4.09
CA ALA A 22 0.21 15.23 -3.98
C ALA A 22 0.91 15.04 -5.33
N LEU A 23 0.53 14.00 -6.09
CA LEU A 23 1.13 13.73 -7.40
C LEU A 23 0.79 14.82 -8.42
N VAL A 24 -0.48 15.26 -8.47
CA VAL A 24 -0.92 16.34 -9.37
C VAL A 24 -0.20 17.64 -9.05
N ASN A 25 -0.06 17.98 -7.77
CA ASN A 25 0.61 19.22 -7.33
C ASN A 25 2.12 19.20 -7.60
N ALA A 26 2.76 18.03 -7.52
CA ALA A 26 4.20 17.89 -7.76
C ALA A 26 4.57 18.01 -9.25
N GLY A 27 3.62 17.75 -10.17
CA GLY A 27 3.82 17.92 -11.61
C GLY A 27 4.45 16.71 -12.31
N THR A 28 4.99 16.95 -13.51
CA THR A 28 5.45 15.88 -14.42
C THR A 28 6.73 15.21 -13.92
N GLY A 29 6.77 13.88 -13.93
CA GLY A 29 7.94 13.09 -13.53
C GLY A 29 8.07 12.88 -12.03
N ALA A 30 7.18 13.45 -11.22
CA ALA A 30 7.17 13.25 -9.78
C ALA A 30 6.85 11.80 -9.38
N ILE A 31 7.39 11.38 -8.25
CA ILE A 31 7.09 10.11 -7.58
C ILE A 31 6.57 10.45 -6.18
N VAL A 32 5.43 9.89 -5.80
CA VAL A 32 4.88 9.98 -4.45
C VAL A 32 5.09 8.64 -3.75
N VAL A 33 5.72 8.69 -2.58
CA VAL A 33 5.83 7.53 -1.67
C VAL A 33 4.88 7.78 -0.50
N HIS A 34 3.93 6.88 -0.32
CA HIS A 34 2.98 6.90 0.79
C HIS A 34 3.23 5.69 1.68
N VAL A 35 3.46 5.94 2.97
CA VAL A 35 3.69 4.90 3.97
C VAL A 35 2.44 4.75 4.80
N ASN A 36 1.89 3.53 4.86
CA ASN A 36 0.72 3.19 5.65
C ASN A 36 0.87 1.79 6.26
N GLY A 37 -0.08 1.41 7.11
CA GLY A 37 -0.15 0.02 7.59
C GLY A 37 -0.55 -0.92 6.47
N ALA A 38 0.05 -2.12 6.42
CA ALA A 38 -0.09 -3.09 5.33
C ALA A 38 -1.55 -3.42 4.95
N PHE A 39 -2.45 -3.44 5.94
CA PHE A 39 -3.89 -3.61 5.74
C PHE A 39 -4.53 -2.62 4.75
N HIS A 40 -3.93 -1.45 4.58
CA HIS A 40 -4.43 -0.40 3.70
C HIS A 40 -3.90 -0.47 2.26
N SER A 41 -2.98 -1.38 1.94
CA SER A 41 -2.35 -1.41 0.61
C SER A 41 -2.02 -2.80 0.07
N ASP A 42 -1.89 -3.82 0.94
CA ASP A 42 -1.65 -5.20 0.51
C ASP A 42 -2.73 -5.66 -0.50
N TYR A 43 -2.32 -6.55 -1.40
CA TYR A 43 -3.14 -7.06 -2.50
C TYR A 43 -3.58 -5.99 -3.51
N GLY A 44 -3.01 -4.78 -3.45
CA GLY A 44 -3.42 -3.66 -4.28
C GLY A 44 -4.81 -3.12 -3.92
N LEU A 45 -5.31 -3.43 -2.73
CA LEU A 45 -6.62 -3.00 -2.23
C LEU A 45 -6.50 -1.75 -1.34
N GLY A 46 -7.63 -1.34 -0.73
CA GLY A 46 -7.69 -0.17 0.15
C GLY A 46 -7.19 1.10 -0.54
N THR A 47 -6.25 1.78 0.10
CA THR A 47 -5.60 3.01 -0.37
C THR A 47 -5.00 2.86 -1.78
N ALA A 48 -4.37 1.71 -2.10
CA ALA A 48 -3.77 1.51 -3.42
C ALA A 48 -4.84 1.54 -4.53
N ALA A 49 -5.96 0.84 -4.32
CA ALA A 49 -7.10 0.87 -5.24
C ALA A 49 -7.74 2.27 -5.32
N ARG A 50 -7.84 3.00 -4.20
CA ARG A 50 -8.40 4.36 -4.16
C ARG A 50 -7.54 5.37 -4.90
N ALA A 51 -6.21 5.23 -4.83
CA ALA A 51 -5.26 6.04 -5.60
C ALA A 51 -5.33 5.69 -7.09
N ALA A 52 -5.31 4.41 -7.45
CA ALA A 52 -5.38 3.95 -8.85
C ALA A 52 -6.66 4.42 -9.55
N LYS A 53 -7.81 4.38 -8.86
CA LYS A 53 -9.08 4.89 -9.38
C LYS A 53 -9.03 6.40 -9.70
N ARG A 54 -8.31 7.19 -8.91
CA ARG A 54 -8.18 8.65 -9.08
C ARG A 54 -7.11 9.05 -10.10
N LEU A 55 -6.18 8.14 -10.40
CA LEU A 55 -5.04 8.38 -11.27
C LEU A 55 -5.05 7.43 -12.47
N PRO A 56 -6.07 7.50 -13.36
CA PRO A 56 -6.18 6.61 -14.51
C PRO A 56 -4.93 6.71 -15.39
N GLY A 57 -4.36 5.56 -15.75
CA GLY A 57 -3.14 5.46 -16.57
C GLY A 57 -1.83 5.74 -15.83
N LYS A 58 -1.85 6.12 -14.54
CA LYS A 58 -0.64 6.18 -13.72
C LYS A 58 -0.33 4.83 -13.11
N LYS A 59 0.96 4.57 -12.89
CA LYS A 59 1.44 3.35 -12.26
C LYS A 59 1.36 3.48 -10.73
N VAL A 60 0.58 2.63 -10.10
CA VAL A 60 0.55 2.45 -8.63
C VAL A 60 1.25 1.15 -8.29
N VAL A 61 2.16 1.18 -7.32
CA VAL A 61 2.97 0.02 -6.91
C VAL A 61 2.91 -0.14 -5.41
N VAL A 62 2.63 -1.35 -4.95
CA VAL A 62 2.67 -1.72 -3.53
C VAL A 62 4.02 -2.35 -3.20
N VAL A 63 4.66 -1.85 -2.16
CA VAL A 63 5.84 -2.42 -1.52
C VAL A 63 5.44 -2.83 -0.12
N SER A 64 5.36 -4.13 0.16
CA SER A 64 4.92 -4.64 1.46
C SER A 64 6.13 -4.99 2.33
N ALA A 65 6.10 -4.58 3.58
CA ALA A 65 7.14 -4.88 4.57
C ALA A 65 6.65 -6.00 5.51
N ILE A 66 7.35 -7.13 5.51
CA ILE A 66 6.95 -8.34 6.22
C ILE A 66 7.94 -8.61 7.37
N PRO A 67 7.51 -8.44 8.63
CA PRO A 67 8.38 -8.70 9.77
C PRO A 67 8.52 -10.22 10.02
N VAL A 68 9.78 -10.68 10.14
CA VAL A 68 10.18 -12.07 10.38
C VAL A 68 11.00 -12.20 11.65
N ALA A 69 11.11 -13.42 12.20
CA ALA A 69 12.00 -13.66 13.35
C ALA A 69 13.48 -13.74 12.96
N ASP A 70 13.76 -14.18 11.73
CA ASP A 70 15.11 -14.48 11.26
C ASP A 70 15.21 -14.08 9.79
N LEU A 71 16.18 -13.21 9.47
CA LEU A 71 16.44 -12.75 8.10
C LEU A 71 17.30 -13.75 7.30
N ASP A 72 18.06 -14.61 7.99
CA ASP A 72 18.92 -15.61 7.34
C ASP A 72 18.11 -16.83 6.89
N HIS A 73 16.95 -17.07 7.53
CA HIS A 73 16.06 -18.20 7.25
C HIS A 73 14.62 -17.76 6.93
N ILE A 74 14.46 -16.99 5.85
CA ILE A 74 13.13 -16.54 5.39
C ILE A 74 12.39 -17.69 4.70
N THR A 75 11.21 -18.03 5.21
CA THR A 75 10.24 -18.85 4.47
C THR A 75 9.22 -17.92 3.82
N VAL A 76 9.32 -17.76 2.49
CA VAL A 76 8.32 -17.01 1.72
C VAL A 76 7.04 -17.85 1.69
N ALA A 77 5.95 -17.34 2.25
CA ALA A 77 4.68 -18.05 2.19
C ALA A 77 4.19 -18.06 0.73
N LYS A 78 3.46 -19.12 0.36
CA LYS A 78 3.03 -19.34 -1.03
C LYS A 78 2.32 -18.14 -1.63
N ASP A 79 1.58 -17.38 -0.82
CA ASP A 79 0.74 -16.27 -1.26
C ASP A 79 1.32 -14.88 -0.95
N ASP A 80 2.54 -14.79 -0.38
CA ASP A 80 3.19 -13.51 -0.08
C ASP A 80 3.36 -12.64 -1.34
N HIS A 81 3.57 -13.27 -2.50
CA HIS A 81 3.69 -12.59 -3.78
C HIS A 81 2.43 -11.80 -4.18
N ALA A 82 1.27 -12.11 -3.57
CA ALA A 82 0.04 -11.38 -3.79
C ALA A 82 -0.05 -10.09 -2.95
N LEU A 83 0.76 -9.94 -1.90
CA LEU A 83 0.73 -8.76 -1.02
C LEU A 83 1.17 -7.49 -1.74
N GLY A 84 2.14 -7.59 -2.64
CA GLY A 84 2.63 -6.43 -3.38
C GLY A 84 3.56 -6.78 -4.52
N ARG A 85 3.98 -5.75 -5.25
CA ARG A 85 4.96 -5.90 -6.35
C ARG A 85 6.34 -6.25 -5.82
N TYR A 86 6.69 -5.68 -4.66
CA TYR A 86 7.94 -5.92 -3.97
C TYR A 86 7.65 -6.26 -2.52
N LEU A 87 8.42 -7.20 -1.98
CA LEU A 87 8.35 -7.62 -0.59
C LEU A 87 9.69 -7.30 0.07
N ILE A 88 9.64 -6.65 1.23
CA ILE A 88 10.81 -6.32 2.04
C ILE A 88 10.66 -7.08 3.36
N TYR A 89 11.55 -8.04 3.62
CA TYR A 89 11.56 -8.74 4.91
C TYR A 89 12.35 -7.94 5.94
N THR A 90 11.78 -7.75 7.13
CA THR A 90 12.40 -6.98 8.23
C THR A 90 12.47 -7.83 9.50
N LEU A 91 13.36 -7.52 10.43
CA LEU A 91 13.32 -8.14 11.75
C LEU A 91 12.09 -7.64 12.52
N ARG A 92 11.45 -8.54 13.28
CA ARG A 92 10.45 -8.18 14.29
C ARG A 92 11.09 -7.29 15.35
N SER A 93 10.50 -6.13 15.61
CA SER A 93 10.83 -5.21 16.70
C SER A 93 10.23 -5.66 18.03
#